data_AF-A0A1F5UDH8-F1
#
_entry.id   AF-A0A1F5UDH8-F1
#
_cell.length_a   1.000
_cell.length_b   1.000
_cell.length_c   1.000
_cell.angle_alpha   90.00
_cell.angle_beta   90.00
_cell.angle_gamma   90.00
#
_symmetry.space_group_name_H-M   'P 1'
#
loop_
_entity.id
_entity.type
_entity.pdbx_description
1 polymer ?
#
loop_
_entity_poly.entity_id
_entity_poly.type
_entity_poly.pdbx_seq_one_letter_code
_entity_poly.pdbx_strand_id
1 'polypeptide(L)' 'MIWQVKIHPLVFSEDFKKMDNADVQKIIKAIRKKLTVNPLDFGSPLKGNLKDLYKIRVDFYRIIYQVDSE' A
#
# COMPACT_ATOMS: atom_id res chain seq x y z
N MET A 1 12.47 -12.43 -6.98
CA MET A 1 12.51 -11.01 -7.36
C MET A 1 12.10 -10.19 -6.16
N ILE A 2 12.78 -9.06 -5.92
CA ILE A 2 12.41 -8.14 -4.83
C ILE A 2 11.76 -6.93 -5.48
N TRP A 3 10.53 -6.61 -5.10
CA TRP A 3 9.83 -5.44 -5.59
C TRP A 3 10.31 -4.19 -4.87
N GLN A 4 10.54 -3.11 -5.62
CA GLN A 4 10.82 -1.79 -5.02
C GLN A 4 9.50 -1.08 -4.71
N VAL A 5 9.35 -0.61 -3.47
CA VAL A 5 8.19 0.18 -3.08
C VAL A 5 8.52 1.66 -3.07
N LYS A 6 7.72 2.46 -3.80
CA LYS A 6 7.73 3.92 -3.74
C LYS A 6 6.42 4.39 -3.10
N ILE A 7 6.51 5.31 -2.14
CA ILE A 7 5.34 5.87 -1.45
C ILE A 7 5.09 7.27 -2.00
N HIS A 8 3.87 7.53 -2.45
CA HIS A 8 3.50 8.83 -3.02
C HIS A 8 3.63 9.96 -1.96
N PRO A 9 4.16 11.15 -2.30
CA PRO A 9 4.35 12.24 -1.33
C PRO A 9 3.10 12.63 -0.55
N LEU A 10 1.92 12.57 -1.19
CA LEU A 10 0.64 12.88 -0.55
C LEU A 10 0.29 11.92 0.60
N VAL A 11 0.80 10.69 0.59
CA VAL A 11 0.61 9.76 1.72
C VAL A 11 1.26 10.32 2.98
N PHE A 12 2.41 11.00 2.85
CA PHE A 12 3.08 11.63 3.99
C PHE A 12 2.38 12.92 4.40
N SER A 13 2.06 13.79 3.45
CA SER A 13 1.53 15.13 3.74
C SER A 13 0.05 15.15 4.13
N GLU A 14 -0.73 14.15 3.69
CA GLU A 14 -2.18 14.11 3.89
C GLU A 14 -2.64 12.92 4.72
N ASP A 15 -2.26 11.68 4.36
CA ASP A 15 -2.78 10.49 5.00
C ASP A 15 -2.14 10.26 6.38
N PHE A 16 -0.83 10.06 6.42
CA PHE A 16 -0.07 9.82 7.66
C PHE A 16 -0.15 10.99 8.62
N LYS A 17 -0.28 12.22 8.12
CA LYS A 17 -0.45 13.41 8.95
C LYS A 17 -1.72 13.36 9.82
N LYS A 18 -2.74 12.61 9.41
CA LYS A 18 -4.02 12.48 10.12
C LYS A 18 -4.09 11.20 10.98
N MET A 19 -3.02 10.42 11.03
CA MET A 19 -2.95 9.15 11.75
C MET A 19 -2.01 9.26 12.96
N ASP A 20 -2.21 8.42 13.95
CA ASP A 20 -1.23 8.28 15.02
C ASP A 20 0.03 7.53 14.52
N ASN A 21 1.13 7.70 15.25
CA ASN A 21 2.39 7.08 14.89
C ASN A 21 2.35 5.55 14.94
N ALA A 22 1.52 4.95 15.80
CA ALA A 22 1.45 3.50 15.95
C ALA A 22 0.84 2.88 14.69
N ASP A 23 -0.23 3.46 14.17
CA ASP A 23 -0.91 2.99 12.96
C ASP A 23 -0.06 3.23 11.70
N VAL A 24 0.64 4.37 11.60
CA VAL A 24 1.63 4.61 10.53
C VAL A 24 2.71 3.53 10.53
N GLN A 25 3.24 3.16 11.70
CA GLN A 25 4.25 2.10 11.81
C GLN A 25 3.72 0.72 11.40
N LYS A 26 2.48 0.38 11.77
CA LYS A 26 1.84 -0.87 11.33
C LYS A 26 1.67 -0.90 9.81
N ILE A 27 1.24 0.21 9.21
CA ILE A 27 1.09 0.36 7.76
C ILE A 27 2.44 0.17 7.05
N ILE A 28 3.49 0.88 7.47
CA ILE A 28 4.83 0.75 6.88
C ILE A 28 5.35 -0.68 7.00
N LYS A 29 5.15 -1.32 8.16
CA LYS A 29 5.54 -2.72 8.37
C LYS A 29 4.79 -3.67 7.44
N ALA A 30 3.48 -3.46 7.23
CA ALA A 30 2.69 -4.26 6.31
C ALA A 30 3.15 -4.08 4.86
N ILE A 31 3.40 -2.84 4.42
CA ILE A 31 3.95 -2.52 3.10
C ILE A 31 5.26 -3.28 2.87
N ARG A 32 6.21 -3.15 3.81
CA ARG A 32 7.53 -3.81 3.71
C ARG A 32 7.45 -5.32 3.72
N LYS A 33 6.52 -5.93 4.46
CA LYS A 33 6.41 -7.39 4.56
C LYS A 33 5.65 -8.03 3.40
N LYS A 34 4.65 -7.33 2.86
CA LYS A 34 3.74 -7.88 1.84
C LYS A 34 4.17 -7.45 0.43
N LEU A 35 4.30 -6.14 0.22
CA LEU A 35 4.44 -5.59 -1.14
C LEU A 35 5.84 -5.77 -1.73
N THR A 36 6.88 -5.88 -0.90
CA THR A 36 8.24 -6.19 -1.40
C THR A 36 8.40 -7.65 -1.83
N VAL A 37 7.56 -8.54 -1.30
CA VAL A 37 7.62 -9.99 -1.50
C VAL A 37 6.76 -10.41 -2.68
N ASN A 38 5.44 -10.17 -2.60
CA ASN A 38 4.52 -10.46 -3.70
C ASN A 38 3.28 -9.54 -3.67
N PRO A 39 3.36 -8.34 -4.27
CA PRO A 39 2.28 -7.37 -4.21
C PRO A 39 1.01 -7.83 -4.94
N LEU A 40 1.11 -8.76 -5.89
CA LEU A 40 -0.04 -9.30 -6.61
C LEU A 40 -0.81 -10.32 -5.76
N ASP A 41 -0.11 -11.21 -5.04
CA ASP A 41 -0.75 -12.24 -4.19
C ASP A 41 -1.35 -11.66 -2.90
N PHE A 42 -0.66 -10.69 -2.28
CA PHE A 42 -1.15 -10.11 -1.04
C PHE A 42 -2.27 -9.08 -1.26
N GLY A 43 -2.37 -8.54 -2.47
CA GLY A 43 -3.36 -7.55 -2.88
C GLY A 43 -4.69 -8.15 -3.34
N SER A 44 -5.73 -7.33 -3.32
CA SER A 44 -6.92 -7.59 -4.12
C SER A 44 -7.07 -6.51 -5.18
N PRO A 45 -7.30 -6.85 -6.46
CA PRO A 45 -7.52 -5.86 -7.49
C PRO A 45 -8.83 -5.08 -7.22
N LEU A 46 -8.81 -3.79 -7.52
CA LEU A 46 -10.01 -2.97 -7.55
C LEU A 46 -10.77 -3.20 -8.89
N LYS A 47 -11.96 -2.62 -9.01
CA LYS A 47 -12.86 -2.83 -10.15
C LYS A 47 -13.25 -1.50 -10.80
N GLY A 48 -13.78 -1.58 -12.02
CA GLY A 48 -14.26 -0.43 -12.77
C GLY A 48 -13.12 0.52 -13.15
N ASN A 49 -13.30 1.82 -12.90
CA ASN A 49 -12.31 2.85 -13.24
C ASN A 49 -11.01 2.76 -12.44
N LEU A 50 -10.94 1.88 -11.42
CA LEU A 50 -9.76 1.67 -10.59
C LEU A 50 -9.10 0.30 -10.85
N LYS A 51 -9.43 -0.38 -11.95
CA LYS A 51 -8.99 -1.77 -12.25
C LYS A 51 -7.46 -1.98 -12.23
N ASP A 52 -6.68 -0.93 -12.44
CA ASP A 52 -5.21 -1.00 -12.46
C ASP A 52 -4.59 -0.81 -11.06
N LEU A 53 -5.44 -0.64 -10.04
CA LEU A 53 -5.05 -0.48 -8.65
C LEU A 53 -5.40 -1.72 -7.82
N TYR A 54 -4.64 -1.91 -6.76
CA TYR A 54 -4.78 -2.96 -5.77
C TYR A 54 -5.05 -2.36 -4.39
N LYS A 55 -5.62 -3.16 -3.51
CA LYS A 55 -5.77 -2.83 -2.09
C LYS A 55 -5.23 -3.93 -1.19
N ILE A 56 -4.64 -3.54 -0.07
CA ILE A 56 -4.44 -4.42 1.10
C ILE A 56 -5.13 -3.83 2.33
N ARG A 57 -5.71 -4.71 3.16
CA ARG A 57 -6.27 -4.33 4.47
C ARG A 57 -5.19 -4.46 5.55
N VAL A 58 -5.07 -3.42 6.38
CA VAL A 58 -4.23 -3.38 7.59
C VAL A 58 -5.09 -2.82 8.70
N ASP A 59 -5.56 -3.69 9.60
CA ASP A 59 -6.53 -3.37 10.64
C ASP A 59 -7.76 -2.61 10.08
N PHE A 60 -7.87 -1.32 10.38
CA PHE A 60 -8.96 -0.45 9.95
C PHE A 60 -8.66 0.32 8.66
N TYR A 61 -7.41 0.29 8.20
CA TYR A 61 -6.93 1.02 7.02
C TYR A 61 -6.89 0.14 5.77
N ARG A 62 -6.96 0.82 4.62
CA ARG A 62 -6.81 0.23 3.29
C ARG A 62 -5.70 0.98 2.58
N ILE A 63 -4.69 0.26 2.15
CA ILE A 63 -3.57 0.82 1.40
C ILE A 63 -3.86 0.56 -0.07
N ILE A 64 -3.98 1.63 -0.86
CA ILE A 64 -4.18 1.56 -2.30
C ILE A 64 -2.83 1.73 -2.99
N TYR A 65 -2.53 0.89 -3.97
CA TYR A 65 -1.27 0.93 -4.69
C TYR A 65 -1.44 0.41 -6.11
N GLN A 66 -0.46 0.67 -6.96
CA GLN A 66 -0.32 0.09 -8.29
C GLN A 66 0.92 -0.80 -8.33
N VAL A 67 0.92 -1.79 -9.23
CA VAL A 67 2.08 -2.62 -9.51
C VAL A 67 2.50 -2.30 -10.93
N ASP A 68 3.76 -1.93 -11.08
CA ASP A 68 4.36 -1.61 -12.37
C ASP A 68 5.50 -2.58 -12.65
N SER A 69 5.61 -3.03 -13.89
CA SER A 69 6.61 -3.99 -14.37
C SER A 69 7.70 -3.35 -15.25
N GLU A 70 7.70 -2.01 -15.39
CA GLU A 70 8.82 -1.27 -15.98
C GLU A 70 10.15 -1.47 -15.23
#